data_AF-A0AAI8YSS8-F1
#
_entry.id   AF-A0AAI8YSS8-F1
#
_cell.length_a   1.000
_cell.length_b   1.000
_cell.length_c   1.000
_cell.angle_alpha   90.00
_cell.angle_beta   90.00
_cell.angle_gamma   90.00
#
_symmetry.space_group_name_H-M   'P 1'
#
loop_
_entity.id
_entity.type
_entity.pdbx_description
1 polymer ?
#
loop_
_entity_poly.entity_id
_entity_poly.type
_entity_poly.pdbx_seq_one_letter_code
_entity_poly.pdbx_strand_id
1 'polypeptide(L)'
;MAASGEVFVSDLLEISAEQLKLRGVIKLKDPENLTDEHMKRLQLLANGLDDSRVLDLEAVNQKLCDLAHIVPTTGKSRLSQSPTPEADDPVTAEEYRLQSLNEEHRAYHSLLQAGGRPSHRPHDDGFDYLNEPQTGIIWYWITTCPFRECIFQEQRAHWEKFREHQDFRRARFWKPRWFGEFARHVALYRQQKGFEGQIDLLLDRKQQSQQQDWAEFQYWEHKKADRLVQRRELDADGIERQEKTLQIAINAGEPAEKIEAIRNHLEILRGRHSGAERDLQRQTVLLNWIDGQLPMIASECQGSLSVTNSTKDYHSPSNSASSGKRKRSTEQTGDVDYSDRRGIIA
;
A
#
# COMPACT_ATOMS: atom_id res chain seq x y z
N MET A 1 -1.30 -11.66 -2.59
CA MET A 1 -0.86 -12.09 -1.24
C MET A 1 -0.17 -13.43 -1.41
N ALA A 2 1.08 -13.58 -0.99
CA ALA A 2 1.74 -14.89 -0.96
C ALA A 2 1.09 -15.73 0.14
N ALA A 3 0.83 -17.02 -0.14
CA ALA A 3 0.14 -17.90 0.79
C ALA A 3 1.07 -18.35 1.91
N SER A 4 1.06 -17.66 3.06
CA SER A 4 1.85 -18.10 4.22
C SER A 4 1.41 -19.50 4.66
N GLY A 5 2.34 -20.45 4.66
CA GLY A 5 2.09 -21.83 5.07
C GLY A 5 2.96 -22.22 6.25
N GLU A 6 2.38 -22.92 7.22
CA GLU A 6 3.12 -23.50 8.35
C GLU A 6 3.56 -24.93 8.01
N VAL A 7 4.79 -25.31 8.39
CA VAL A 7 5.41 -26.60 8.07
C VAL A 7 6.25 -27.07 9.26
N PHE A 8 6.29 -28.37 9.55
CA PHE A 8 7.22 -28.94 10.52
C PHE A 8 8.61 -29.16 9.88
N VAL A 9 9.67 -29.10 10.68
CA VAL A 9 11.04 -29.25 10.18
C VAL A 9 11.26 -30.60 9.49
N SER A 10 10.62 -31.69 9.96
CA SER A 10 10.66 -33.01 9.32
C SER A 10 10.22 -32.99 7.85
N ASP A 11 9.25 -32.14 7.53
CA ASP A 11 8.62 -32.11 6.22
C ASP A 11 9.45 -31.28 5.22
N LEU A 12 10.44 -30.51 5.69
CA LEU A 12 11.31 -29.71 4.83
C LEU A 12 12.13 -30.55 3.84
N LEU A 13 12.44 -31.80 4.19
CA LEU A 13 13.18 -32.71 3.31
C LEU A 13 12.32 -33.20 2.14
N GLU A 14 11.00 -33.28 2.34
CA GLU A 14 10.04 -33.79 1.36
C GLU A 14 9.47 -32.68 0.45
N ILE A 15 9.57 -31.42 0.87
CA ILE A 15 9.08 -30.28 0.10
C ILE A 15 9.90 -30.07 -1.17
N SER A 16 9.20 -30.01 -2.30
CA SER A 16 9.77 -29.68 -3.60
C SER A 16 9.97 -28.16 -3.77
N ALA A 17 10.90 -27.76 -4.64
CA ALA A 17 11.15 -26.34 -4.96
C ALA A 17 9.90 -25.61 -5.47
N GLU A 18 9.03 -26.30 -6.23
CA GLU A 18 7.79 -25.73 -6.75
C GLU A 18 6.74 -25.47 -5.66
N GLN A 19 6.65 -26.33 -4.64
CA GLN A 19 5.79 -26.10 -3.48
C GLN A 19 6.26 -24.91 -2.64
N LEU A 20 7.57 -24.69 -2.56
CA LEU A 20 8.16 -23.50 -1.95
C LEU A 20 7.82 -22.22 -2.71
N LYS A 21 7.91 -22.22 -4.05
CA LYS A 21 7.51 -21.07 -4.90
C LYS A 21 6.07 -20.64 -4.65
N LEU A 22 5.16 -21.62 -4.52
CA LEU A 22 3.74 -21.37 -4.32
C LEU A 22 3.42 -20.76 -2.95
N ARG A 23 4.18 -21.13 -1.91
CA ARG A 23 3.96 -20.67 -0.54
C ARG A 23 4.60 -19.30 -0.27
N GLY A 24 5.76 -19.02 -0.85
CA GLY A 24 6.44 -17.71 -0.75
C GLY A 24 7.03 -17.39 0.63
N VAL A 25 6.28 -17.58 1.72
CA VAL A 25 6.77 -17.46 3.11
C VAL A 25 6.34 -18.70 3.90
N ILE A 26 7.32 -19.48 4.36
CA ILE A 26 7.10 -20.64 5.23
C ILE A 26 7.41 -20.27 6.68
N LYS A 27 6.48 -20.56 7.60
CA LYS A 27 6.74 -20.51 9.04
C LYS A 27 6.98 -21.93 9.55
N LEU A 28 8.08 -22.15 10.27
CA LEU A 28 8.37 -23.43 10.90
C LEU A 28 7.64 -23.54 12.24
N LYS A 29 6.99 -24.68 12.49
CA LYS A 29 6.29 -24.93 13.77
C LYS A 29 7.23 -25.28 14.91
N ASP A 30 8.38 -25.86 14.60
CA ASP A 30 9.36 -26.42 15.52
C ASP A 30 10.81 -26.01 15.14
N PRO A 31 11.13 -24.70 15.17
CA PRO A 31 12.44 -24.20 14.72
C PRO A 31 13.64 -24.77 15.50
N GLU A 32 13.44 -25.29 16.70
CA GLU A 32 14.45 -25.93 17.54
C GLU A 32 14.99 -27.25 16.97
N ASN A 33 14.26 -27.92 16.07
CA ASN A 33 14.68 -29.17 15.45
C ASN A 33 15.49 -28.98 14.15
N LEU A 34 15.85 -27.73 13.84
CA LEU A 34 16.58 -27.40 12.63
C LEU A 34 18.03 -27.91 12.73
N THR A 35 18.39 -28.82 11.82
CA THR A 35 19.74 -29.38 11.73
C THR A 35 20.48 -28.76 10.54
N ASP A 36 21.81 -28.95 10.49
CA ASP A 36 22.63 -28.50 9.37
C ASP A 36 22.18 -29.10 8.02
N GLU A 37 21.58 -30.29 8.04
CA GLU A 37 21.04 -30.95 6.86
C GLU A 37 19.81 -30.21 6.30
N HIS A 38 18.88 -29.79 7.17
CA HIS A 38 17.72 -28.98 6.80
C HIS A 38 18.15 -27.62 6.23
N MET A 39 19.17 -27.00 6.83
CA MET A 39 19.75 -25.73 6.35
C MET A 39 20.38 -25.88 4.96
N LYS A 40 21.18 -26.93 4.72
CA LYS A 40 21.75 -27.21 3.39
C LYS A 40 20.68 -27.47 2.34
N ARG A 41 19.57 -28.14 2.71
CA ARG A 41 18.46 -28.39 1.80
C ARG A 41 17.74 -27.09 1.42
N LEU A 42 17.45 -26.22 2.38
CA LEU A 42 16.86 -24.90 2.13
C LEU A 42 17.77 -24.03 1.25
N GLN A 43 19.09 -24.09 1.46
CA GLN A 43 20.07 -23.40 0.61
C GLN A 43 20.05 -23.92 -0.84
N LEU A 44 20.03 -25.24 -1.04
CA LEU A 44 19.90 -25.86 -2.37
C LEU A 44 18.62 -25.42 -3.08
N LEU A 45 17.51 -25.36 -2.35
CA LEU A 45 16.22 -24.94 -2.89
C LEU A 45 16.24 -23.44 -3.23
N ALA A 46 16.80 -22.59 -2.36
CA ALA A 46 16.94 -21.15 -2.59
C ALA A 46 17.85 -20.82 -3.79
N ASN A 47 18.95 -21.55 -3.96
CA ASN A 47 19.86 -21.37 -5.10
C ASN A 47 19.25 -21.87 -6.42
N GLY A 48 18.33 -22.83 -6.36
CA GLY A 48 17.54 -23.25 -7.53
C GLY A 48 16.36 -22.31 -7.86
N LEU A 49 16.11 -21.28 -7.05
CA LEU A 49 14.92 -20.42 -7.15
C LEU A 49 15.14 -19.11 -7.89
N ASP A 50 16.36 -18.61 -8.09
CA ASP A 50 16.58 -17.45 -8.98
C ASP A 50 18.05 -17.22 -9.39
N ASP A 51 18.24 -16.95 -10.69
CA ASP A 51 19.50 -16.72 -11.41
C ASP A 51 19.96 -15.24 -11.35
N SER A 52 19.58 -14.46 -10.32
CA SER A 52 19.73 -13.00 -10.41
C SER A 52 19.86 -12.21 -9.10
N ARG A 53 20.14 -12.82 -7.95
CA ARG A 53 20.55 -12.04 -6.75
C ARG A 53 21.56 -12.81 -5.91
N VAL A 54 22.83 -12.47 -6.12
CA VAL A 54 23.91 -12.84 -5.18
C VAL A 54 23.64 -12.12 -3.87
N LEU A 55 23.04 -12.83 -2.91
CA LEU A 55 23.03 -12.44 -1.52
C LEU A 55 24.46 -12.62 -0.99
N ASP A 56 25.03 -11.55 -0.44
CA ASP A 56 26.31 -11.60 0.24
C ASP A 56 26.15 -12.37 1.56
N LEU A 57 26.43 -13.66 1.49
CA LEU A 57 26.28 -14.59 2.60
C LEU A 57 27.33 -14.35 3.69
N GLU A 58 28.45 -13.70 3.38
CA GLU A 58 29.47 -13.32 4.36
C GLU A 58 28.89 -12.28 5.33
N ALA A 59 28.14 -11.30 4.80
CA ALA A 59 27.47 -10.28 5.60
C ALA A 59 26.36 -10.84 6.50
N VAL A 60 25.66 -11.90 6.06
CA VAL A 60 24.64 -12.58 6.87
C VAL A 60 25.26 -13.44 7.97
N ASN A 61 26.34 -14.16 7.63
CA ASN A 61 27.05 -15.00 8.60
C ASN A 61 27.74 -14.16 9.67
N GLN A 62 28.32 -13.01 9.29
CA GLN A 62 28.90 -12.06 10.24
C GLN A 62 27.85 -11.53 11.24
N LYS A 63 26.65 -11.19 10.75
CA LYS A 63 25.54 -10.74 11.61
C LYS A 63 25.05 -11.82 12.58
N LEU A 64 25.11 -13.09 12.19
CA LEU A 64 24.76 -14.23 13.06
C LEU A 64 25.85 -14.49 14.11
N CYS A 65 27.13 -14.36 13.75
CA CYS A 65 28.24 -14.42 14.70
C CYS A 65 28.18 -13.28 15.73
N ASP A 66 27.84 -12.06 15.29
CA ASP A 66 27.70 -10.91 16.19
C ASP A 66 26.54 -11.10 17.19
N LEU A 67 25.46 -11.78 16.78
CA LEU A 67 24.34 -12.14 17.65
C LEU A 67 24.67 -13.29 18.62
N ALA A 68 25.53 -14.22 18.22
CA ALA A 68 25.98 -15.33 19.07
C ALA A 68 26.89 -14.86 20.24
N HIS A 69 27.51 -13.68 20.12
CA HIS A 69 28.31 -13.07 21.20
C HIS A 69 27.48 -12.32 22.25
N ILE A 70 26.15 -12.22 22.09
CA ILE A 70 25.23 -11.62 23.08
C ILE A 70 24.61 -12.70 23.98
N VAL A 71 25.36 -13.73 24.34
CA VAL A 71 24.98 -14.69 25.38
C VAL A 71 25.69 -14.28 26.68
N PRO A 72 24.99 -13.73 27.69
CA PRO A 72 25.59 -13.44 28.98
C PRO A 72 25.95 -14.75 29.68
N THR A 73 27.24 -14.96 29.88
CA THR A 73 27.79 -16.06 30.67
C THR A 73 27.22 -15.98 32.09
N THR A 74 26.57 -17.06 32.51
CA THR A 74 26.03 -17.27 33.86
C THR A 74 27.12 -17.15 34.92
N GLY A 75 27.27 -15.96 35.49
CA GLY A 75 27.95 -15.71 36.75
C GLY A 75 26.98 -15.93 37.90
N LYS A 76 27.30 -16.87 38.79
CA LYS A 76 26.62 -17.12 40.07
C LYS A 76 26.62 -15.83 40.90
N SER A 77 25.57 -15.03 40.81
CA SER A 77 25.34 -13.88 41.69
C SER A 77 24.24 -14.22 42.69
N ARG A 78 24.53 -13.86 43.94
CA ARG A 78 23.70 -14.13 45.11
C ARG A 78 22.29 -13.57 44.93
N LEU A 79 21.34 -14.39 45.39
CA LEU A 79 19.94 -14.06 45.63
C LEU A 79 19.81 -12.70 46.34
N SER A 80 19.51 -11.66 45.58
CA SER A 80 18.78 -10.50 46.07
C SER A 80 17.40 -10.61 45.42
N GLN A 81 16.41 -11.03 46.22
CA GLN A 81 15.01 -11.05 45.84
C GLN A 81 14.59 -9.63 45.47
N SER A 82 14.61 -9.34 44.17
CA SER A 82 13.88 -8.18 43.65
C SER A 82 12.40 -8.55 43.71
N PRO A 83 11.53 -7.67 44.21
CA PRO A 83 10.10 -7.94 44.30
C PRO A 83 9.59 -8.23 42.89
N THR A 84 8.93 -9.37 42.75
CA THR A 84 8.13 -9.72 41.58
C THR A 84 7.24 -8.51 41.28
N PRO A 85 7.30 -7.91 40.08
CA PRO A 85 6.36 -6.86 39.73
C PRO A 85 4.95 -7.46 39.90
N GLU A 86 4.18 -6.80 40.77
CA GLU A 86 2.75 -7.06 40.96
C GLU A 86 2.13 -7.18 39.58
N ALA A 87 1.38 -8.26 39.35
CA ALA A 87 0.71 -8.49 38.08
C ALA A 87 -0.18 -7.28 37.80
N ASP A 88 0.20 -6.47 36.81
CA ASP A 88 -0.63 -5.38 36.32
C ASP A 88 -2.03 -5.94 36.07
N ASP A 89 -3.04 -5.30 36.66
CA ASP A 89 -4.43 -5.68 36.50
C ASP A 89 -4.73 -5.92 35.01
N PRO A 90 -5.38 -7.03 34.64
CA PRO A 90 -5.63 -7.33 33.24
C PRO A 90 -6.43 -6.17 32.63
N VAL A 91 -5.83 -5.51 31.64
CA VAL A 91 -6.47 -4.44 30.86
C VAL A 91 -7.89 -4.86 30.55
N THR A 92 -8.83 -4.08 31.04
CA THR A 92 -10.24 -4.42 30.90
C THR A 92 -10.64 -4.36 29.42
N ALA A 93 -11.65 -5.15 29.03
CA ALA A 93 -12.15 -5.12 27.66
C ALA A 93 -12.57 -3.70 27.22
N GLU A 94 -13.03 -2.89 28.18
CA GLU A 94 -13.40 -1.50 27.95
C GLU A 94 -12.18 -0.60 27.68
N GLU A 95 -11.09 -0.76 28.43
CA GLU A 95 -9.84 -0.02 28.18
C GLU A 95 -9.26 -0.35 26.80
N TYR A 96 -9.30 -1.63 26.39
CA TYR A 96 -8.88 -2.02 25.04
C TYR A 96 -9.74 -1.36 23.95
N ARG A 97 -11.06 -1.37 24.13
CA ARG A 97 -12.00 -0.72 23.20
C ARG A 97 -11.74 0.79 23.09
N LEU A 98 -11.54 1.48 24.22
CA LEU A 98 -11.22 2.91 24.24
C LEU A 98 -9.86 3.21 23.57
N GLN A 99 -8.87 2.35 23.78
CA GLN A 99 -7.59 2.46 23.10
C GLN A 99 -7.74 2.34 21.59
N SER A 100 -8.45 1.32 21.10
CA SER A 100 -8.71 1.11 19.67
C SER A 100 -9.46 2.29 19.05
N LEU A 101 -10.48 2.82 19.74
CA LEU A 101 -11.22 4.02 19.28
C LEU A 101 -10.30 5.25 19.15
N ASN A 102 -9.41 5.46 20.13
CA ASN A 102 -8.47 6.57 20.09
C ASN A 102 -7.42 6.41 18.97
N GLU A 103 -6.94 5.20 18.72
CA GLU A 103 -6.06 4.91 17.59
C GLU A 103 -6.73 5.16 16.24
N GLU A 104 -8.01 4.78 16.13
CA GLU A 104 -8.83 5.00 14.95
C GLU A 104 -9.09 6.50 14.69
N HIS A 105 -9.35 7.30 15.74
CA HIS A 105 -9.41 8.77 15.65
C HIS A 105 -8.07 9.39 15.22
N ARG A 106 -6.96 8.89 15.76
CA ARG A 106 -5.61 9.33 15.34
C ARG A 106 -5.36 9.01 13.87
N ALA A 107 -5.77 7.83 13.39
CA ALA A 107 -5.66 7.46 11.99
C ALA A 107 -6.50 8.35 11.07
N TYR A 108 -7.73 8.69 11.47
CA TYR A 108 -8.60 9.63 10.75
C TYR A 108 -7.90 10.99 10.53
N HIS A 109 -7.37 11.59 11.59
CA HIS A 109 -6.69 12.89 11.49
C HIS A 109 -5.37 12.79 10.70
N SER A 110 -4.62 11.71 10.88
CA SER A 110 -3.38 11.47 10.14
C SER A 110 -3.63 11.32 8.63
N LEU A 111 -4.71 10.62 8.24
CA LEU A 111 -5.13 10.50 6.84
C LEU A 111 -5.43 11.87 6.22
N LEU A 112 -6.19 12.73 6.92
CA LEU A 112 -6.48 14.09 6.48
C LEU A 112 -5.22 14.93 6.32
N GLN A 113 -4.32 14.89 7.30
CA GLN A 113 -3.04 15.62 7.26
C GLN A 113 -2.15 15.18 6.09
N ALA A 114 -2.21 13.90 5.70
CA ALA A 114 -1.51 13.36 4.54
C ALA A 114 -2.17 13.69 3.18
N GLY A 115 -3.25 14.48 3.18
CA GLY A 115 -4.03 14.85 1.99
C GLY A 115 -4.98 13.75 1.50
N GLY A 116 -5.13 12.66 2.25
CA GLY A 116 -6.13 11.64 2.00
C GLY A 116 -7.52 12.08 2.43
N ARG A 117 -8.51 11.23 2.20
CA ARG A 117 -9.92 11.50 2.53
C ARG A 117 -10.51 10.28 3.22
N PRO A 118 -11.00 10.45 4.45
CA PRO A 118 -11.83 9.45 5.11
C PRO A 118 -13.12 9.20 4.31
N SER A 119 -13.54 7.94 4.24
CA SER A 119 -14.78 7.53 3.57
C SER A 119 -16.05 7.98 4.29
N HIS A 120 -15.95 8.24 5.60
CA HIS A 120 -17.02 8.69 6.48
C HIS A 120 -16.43 9.48 7.64
N ARG A 121 -17.28 10.14 8.44
CA ARG A 121 -16.87 10.84 9.65
C ARG A 121 -16.77 9.86 10.82
N PRO A 122 -15.86 10.08 11.79
CA PRO A 122 -15.87 9.33 13.03
C PRO A 122 -17.17 9.60 13.79
N HIS A 123 -17.67 8.59 14.50
CA HIS A 123 -18.80 8.74 15.42
C HIS A 123 -18.26 8.94 16.83
N ASP A 124 -18.84 9.90 17.57
CA ASP A 124 -18.39 10.25 18.92
C ASP A 124 -18.56 9.07 19.91
N ASP A 125 -19.58 8.21 19.68
CA ASP A 125 -19.95 7.09 20.58
C ASP A 125 -19.34 5.73 20.16
N GLY A 126 -18.51 5.69 19.10
CA GLY A 126 -17.75 4.50 18.71
C GLY A 126 -18.00 3.99 17.29
N PHE A 127 -18.32 2.70 17.16
CA PHE A 127 -18.36 1.96 15.88
C PHE A 127 -19.79 1.81 15.31
N ASP A 128 -20.66 2.79 15.54
CA ASP A 128 -22.10 2.69 15.22
C ASP A 128 -22.40 2.60 13.72
N TYR A 129 -21.45 2.95 12.86
CA TYR A 129 -21.51 2.67 11.42
C TYR A 129 -21.64 1.17 11.08
N LEU A 130 -21.40 0.27 12.03
CA LEU A 130 -21.66 -1.17 11.86
C LEU A 130 -23.17 -1.49 11.83
N ASN A 131 -23.99 -0.64 12.44
CA ASN A 131 -25.44 -0.84 12.61
C ASN A 131 -26.28 -0.03 11.61
N GLU A 132 -25.69 0.99 10.97
CA GLU A 132 -26.35 1.77 9.92
C GLU A 132 -26.41 0.99 8.59
N PRO A 133 -27.35 1.32 7.67
CA PRO A 133 -27.33 0.79 6.32
C PRO A 133 -25.98 1.15 5.68
N GLN A 134 -25.08 0.18 5.62
CA GLN A 134 -23.70 0.44 5.24
C GLN A 134 -23.68 1.02 3.83
N THR A 135 -23.18 2.25 3.70
CA THR A 135 -22.81 2.75 2.38
C THR A 135 -21.83 1.75 1.77
N GLY A 136 -21.87 1.56 0.45
CA GLY A 136 -21.02 0.55 -0.21
C GLY A 136 -19.53 0.69 0.19
N ILE A 137 -19.06 1.93 0.36
CA ILE A 137 -17.67 2.20 0.74
C ILE A 137 -17.33 1.74 2.17
N ILE A 138 -18.25 1.84 3.13
CA ILE A 138 -18.02 1.33 4.49
C ILE A 138 -17.92 -0.20 4.45
N TRP A 139 -18.83 -0.85 3.71
CA TRP A 139 -18.78 -2.30 3.52
C TRP A 139 -17.47 -2.76 2.85
N TYR A 140 -16.98 -2.01 1.85
CA TYR A 140 -15.68 -2.25 1.25
C TYR A 140 -14.58 -2.31 2.33
N TRP A 141 -14.47 -1.28 3.18
CA TRP A 141 -13.44 -1.24 4.21
C TRP A 141 -13.59 -2.33 5.28
N ILE A 142 -14.82 -2.64 5.70
CA ILE A 142 -15.09 -3.73 6.66
C ILE A 142 -14.62 -5.07 6.11
N THR A 143 -14.82 -5.33 4.81
CA THR A 143 -14.40 -6.60 4.19
C THR A 143 -12.91 -6.68 3.90
N THR A 144 -12.21 -5.55 3.82
CA THR A 144 -10.75 -5.51 3.65
C THR A 144 -9.99 -5.48 4.98
N CYS A 145 -10.64 -5.02 6.06
CA CYS A 145 -10.01 -4.91 7.37
C CYS A 145 -10.19 -6.22 8.15
N PRO A 146 -9.10 -6.81 8.71
CA PRO A 146 -9.21 -8.02 9.53
C PRO A 146 -9.99 -7.79 10.84
N PHE A 147 -10.02 -6.56 11.33
CA PHE A 147 -10.73 -6.15 12.54
C PHE A 147 -11.71 -5.03 12.18
N ARG A 148 -13.00 -5.20 12.51
CA ARG A 148 -14.05 -4.24 12.11
C ARG A 148 -13.88 -2.83 12.69
N GLU A 149 -13.01 -2.68 13.68
CA GLU A 149 -12.78 -1.49 14.49
C GLU A 149 -11.61 -0.61 13.99
N CYS A 150 -10.97 -0.99 12.86
CA CYS A 150 -9.73 -0.35 12.37
C CYS A 150 -9.86 0.17 10.92
N ILE A 151 -11.02 0.71 10.56
CA ILE A 151 -11.33 1.13 9.18
C ILE A 151 -10.46 2.32 8.73
N PHE A 152 -10.29 3.37 9.54
CA PHE A 152 -9.44 4.52 9.23
C PHE A 152 -7.96 4.14 9.27
N GLN A 153 -7.56 3.21 10.13
CA GLN A 153 -6.21 2.64 10.06
C GLN A 153 -5.95 1.98 8.71
N GLU A 154 -6.89 1.18 8.20
CA GLU A 154 -6.75 0.54 6.88
C GLU A 154 -6.77 1.58 5.75
N GLN A 155 -7.67 2.57 5.80
CA GLN A 155 -7.68 3.68 4.83
C GLN A 155 -6.36 4.45 4.81
N ARG A 156 -5.79 4.73 5.99
CA ARG A 156 -4.49 5.38 6.14
C ARG A 156 -3.38 4.52 5.53
N ALA A 157 -3.31 3.24 5.89
CA ALA A 157 -2.30 2.32 5.35
C ALA A 157 -2.42 2.18 3.83
N HIS A 158 -3.65 2.18 3.30
CA HIS A 158 -3.90 2.13 1.86
C HIS A 158 -3.43 3.41 1.15
N TRP A 159 -3.65 4.58 1.75
CA TRP A 159 -3.13 5.86 1.26
C TRP A 159 -1.60 5.93 1.34
N GLU A 160 -0.99 5.45 2.42
CA GLU A 160 0.46 5.37 2.58
C GLU A 160 1.10 4.49 1.51
N LYS A 161 0.54 3.31 1.22
CA LYS A 161 0.97 2.45 0.10
C LYS A 161 0.92 3.16 -1.26
N PHE A 162 -0.08 4.01 -1.47
CA PHE A 162 -0.12 4.86 -2.65
C PHE A 162 1.02 5.89 -2.65
N ARG A 163 1.29 6.55 -1.52
CA ARG A 163 2.40 7.51 -1.40
C ARG A 163 3.75 6.86 -1.65
N GLU A 164 3.98 5.67 -1.12
CA GLU A 164 5.16 4.86 -1.41
C GLU A 164 5.26 4.53 -2.91
N HIS A 165 4.14 4.18 -3.55
CA HIS A 165 4.12 3.96 -4.99
C HIS A 165 4.48 5.22 -5.77
N GLN A 166 3.90 6.37 -5.40
CA GLN A 166 4.22 7.68 -5.98
C GLN A 166 5.70 8.01 -5.88
N ASP A 167 6.30 7.81 -4.70
CA ASP A 167 7.71 8.09 -4.44
C ASP A 167 8.61 7.11 -5.20
N PHE A 168 8.25 5.83 -5.23
CA PHE A 168 8.95 4.82 -6.02
C PHE A 168 8.94 5.16 -7.51
N ARG A 169 7.81 5.61 -8.07
CA ARG A 169 7.71 6.01 -9.48
C ARG A 169 8.60 7.21 -9.76
N ARG A 170 8.58 8.25 -8.92
CA ARG A 170 9.44 9.43 -9.05
C ARG A 170 10.93 9.09 -8.93
N ALA A 171 11.31 8.25 -7.96
CA ALA A 171 12.70 7.81 -7.75
C ALA A 171 13.20 6.92 -8.89
N ARG A 172 12.39 5.96 -9.35
CA ARG A 172 12.76 5.07 -10.46
C ARG A 172 12.88 5.80 -11.79
N PHE A 173 12.09 6.86 -11.97
CA PHE A 173 12.09 7.70 -13.17
C PHE A 173 12.84 9.02 -12.97
N TRP A 174 13.91 9.03 -12.16
CA TRP A 174 14.74 10.23 -11.90
C TRP A 174 15.27 10.90 -13.18
N LYS A 175 15.33 10.16 -14.31
CA LYS A 175 15.54 10.73 -15.64
C LYS A 175 14.24 11.39 -16.13
N PRO A 176 14.22 12.72 -16.38
CA PRO A 176 13.00 13.47 -16.74
C PRO A 176 12.17 12.86 -17.88
N ARG A 177 12.84 12.24 -18.87
CA ARG A 177 12.18 11.57 -20.00
C ARG A 177 11.20 10.48 -19.56
N TRP A 178 11.57 9.65 -18.58
CA TRP A 178 10.75 8.50 -18.20
C TRP A 178 9.56 8.90 -17.33
N PHE A 179 9.73 9.94 -16.50
CA PHE A 179 8.62 10.50 -15.74
C PHE A 179 7.60 11.16 -16.68
N GLY A 180 8.08 11.88 -17.71
CA GLY A 180 7.21 12.43 -18.76
C GLY A 180 6.39 11.36 -19.49
N GLU A 181 6.99 10.21 -19.80
CA GLU A 181 6.26 9.07 -20.38
C GLU A 181 5.20 8.52 -19.42
N PHE A 182 5.50 8.40 -18.13
CA PHE A 182 4.51 8.00 -17.13
C PHE A 182 3.36 9.01 -17.01
N ALA A 183 3.65 10.31 -16.90
CA ALA A 183 2.64 11.36 -16.83
C ALA A 183 1.74 11.35 -18.08
N ARG A 184 2.33 11.18 -19.28
CA ARG A 184 1.58 11.02 -20.53
C ARG A 184 0.69 9.79 -20.51
N HIS A 185 1.15 8.66 -19.99
CA HIS A 185 0.32 7.46 -19.85
C HIS A 185 -0.86 7.67 -18.91
N VAL A 186 -0.66 8.37 -17.79
CA VAL A 186 -1.77 8.72 -16.88
C VAL A 186 -2.77 9.61 -17.60
N ALA A 187 -2.33 10.66 -18.29
CA ALA A 187 -3.20 11.56 -19.04
C ALA A 187 -4.01 10.83 -20.13
N LEU A 188 -3.36 9.98 -20.94
CA LEU A 188 -4.03 9.18 -21.97
C LEU A 188 -5.04 8.19 -21.38
N TYR A 189 -4.69 7.52 -20.28
CA TYR A 189 -5.59 6.60 -19.60
C TYR A 189 -6.86 7.33 -19.13
N ARG A 190 -6.68 8.51 -18.53
CA ARG A 190 -7.81 9.33 -18.08
C ARG A 190 -8.71 9.76 -19.24
N GLN A 191 -8.11 10.21 -20.33
CA GLN A 191 -8.84 10.58 -21.54
C GLN A 191 -9.64 9.38 -22.09
N GLN A 192 -9.02 8.20 -22.16
CA GLN A 192 -9.66 6.97 -22.62
C GLN A 192 -10.86 6.56 -21.74
N LYS A 193 -10.76 6.77 -20.43
CA LYS A 193 -11.84 6.50 -19.46
C LYS A 193 -12.89 7.62 -19.39
N GLY A 194 -12.69 8.72 -20.11
CA GLY A 194 -13.60 9.87 -20.08
C GLY A 194 -13.58 10.65 -18.77
N PHE A 195 -12.48 10.59 -18.01
CA PHE A 195 -12.37 11.39 -16.79
C PHE A 195 -12.13 12.86 -17.14
N GLU A 196 -12.86 13.74 -16.46
CA GLU A 196 -12.74 15.18 -16.63
C GLU A 196 -11.43 15.72 -16.02
N GLY A 197 -10.97 16.86 -16.56
CA GLY A 197 -9.79 17.58 -16.09
C GLY A 197 -8.48 17.08 -16.68
N GLN A 198 -7.66 18.03 -17.15
CA GLN A 198 -6.26 17.78 -17.46
C GLN A 198 -5.46 17.68 -16.16
N ILE A 199 -4.55 16.70 -16.08
CA ILE A 199 -3.62 16.58 -14.98
C ILE A 199 -2.20 16.59 -15.50
N ASP A 200 -1.46 17.58 -15.02
CA ASP A 200 -0.02 17.71 -15.22
C ASP A 200 0.68 17.18 -13.96
N LEU A 201 1.05 15.89 -13.97
CA LEU A 201 1.79 15.31 -12.85
C LEU A 201 3.18 15.95 -12.75
N LEU A 202 3.61 16.26 -11.53
CA LEU A 202 4.88 16.91 -11.25
C LEU A 202 5.88 15.92 -10.67
N LEU A 203 7.15 16.04 -11.09
CA LEU A 203 8.23 15.18 -10.61
C LEU A 203 8.47 15.40 -9.10
N ASP A 204 8.39 16.65 -8.64
CA ASP A 204 8.39 16.97 -7.22
C ASP A 204 6.95 16.86 -6.66
N ARG A 205 6.72 15.84 -5.84
CA ARG A 205 5.42 15.60 -5.19
C ARG A 205 4.99 16.79 -4.34
N LYS A 206 5.91 17.53 -3.72
CA LYS A 206 5.55 18.65 -2.83
C LYS A 206 4.91 19.83 -3.56
N GLN A 207 5.12 19.91 -4.88
CA GLN A 207 4.53 20.94 -5.73
C GLN A 207 3.19 20.50 -6.32
N GLN A 208 2.86 19.21 -6.20
CA GLN A 208 1.63 18.66 -6.72
C GLN A 208 0.45 19.09 -5.85
N SER A 209 -0.61 19.59 -6.48
CA SER A 209 -1.84 19.94 -5.80
C SER A 209 -2.56 18.69 -5.30
N GLN A 210 -3.42 18.87 -4.29
CA GLN A 210 -4.25 17.78 -3.76
C GLN A 210 -5.12 17.14 -4.84
N GLN A 211 -5.67 17.93 -5.77
CA GLN A 211 -6.45 17.42 -6.90
C GLN A 211 -5.62 16.51 -7.81
N GLN A 212 -4.39 16.91 -8.14
CA GLN A 212 -3.48 16.10 -8.96
C GLN A 212 -3.06 14.80 -8.25
N ASP A 213 -2.78 14.86 -6.94
CA ASP A 213 -2.53 13.67 -6.11
C ASP A 213 -3.69 12.67 -6.17
N TRP A 214 -4.91 13.15 -5.99
CA TRP A 214 -6.11 12.31 -6.06
C TRP A 214 -6.38 11.76 -7.46
N ALA A 215 -6.04 12.51 -8.49
CA ALA A 215 -6.15 12.02 -9.85
C ALA A 215 -5.13 10.92 -10.17
N GLU A 216 -3.91 11.02 -9.63
CA GLU A 216 -2.91 9.96 -9.71
C GLU A 216 -3.34 8.73 -8.89
N PHE A 217 -3.98 8.94 -7.72
CA PHE A 217 -4.56 7.87 -6.91
C PHE A 217 -5.70 7.14 -7.64
N GLN A 218 -6.61 7.87 -8.28
CA GLN A 218 -7.66 7.31 -9.13
C GLN A 218 -7.04 6.42 -10.22
N TYR A 219 -6.02 6.91 -10.94
CA TYR A 219 -5.31 6.10 -11.93
C TYR A 219 -4.71 4.83 -11.31
N TRP A 220 -4.04 4.94 -10.16
CA TRP A 220 -3.43 3.80 -9.48
C TRP A 220 -4.43 2.71 -9.12
N GLU A 221 -5.60 3.07 -8.60
CA GLU A 221 -6.68 2.14 -8.26
C GLU A 221 -7.34 1.53 -9.50
N HIS A 222 -7.60 2.32 -10.53
CA HIS A 222 -8.14 1.81 -11.79
C HIS A 222 -7.18 0.81 -12.46
N LYS A 223 -5.85 1.03 -12.39
CA LYS A 223 -4.87 0.04 -12.86
C LYS A 223 -4.90 -1.27 -12.06
N LYS A 224 -5.28 -1.26 -10.79
CA LYS A 224 -5.50 -2.50 -10.02
C LYS A 224 -6.75 -3.23 -10.51
N ALA A 225 -7.84 -2.50 -10.76
CA ALA A 225 -9.06 -3.08 -11.32
C ALA A 225 -8.82 -3.70 -12.70
N ASP A 226 -8.06 -3.05 -13.58
CA ASP A 226 -7.68 -3.62 -14.88
C ASP A 226 -7.00 -4.99 -14.72
N ARG A 227 -6.13 -5.16 -13.72
CA ARG A 227 -5.46 -6.45 -13.45
C ARG A 227 -6.43 -7.52 -12.94
N LEU A 228 -7.43 -7.13 -12.15
CA LEU A 228 -8.47 -8.04 -11.69
C LEU A 228 -9.36 -8.51 -12.84
N VAL A 229 -9.71 -7.60 -13.77
CA VAL A 229 -10.43 -7.94 -15.01
C VAL A 229 -9.64 -8.95 -15.84
N GLN A 230 -8.36 -8.66 -16.10
CA GLN A 230 -7.47 -9.58 -16.84
C GLN A 230 -7.37 -10.95 -16.17
N ARG A 231 -7.22 -10.99 -14.84
CA ARG A 231 -7.18 -12.26 -14.10
C ARG A 231 -8.48 -13.04 -14.24
N ARG A 232 -9.64 -12.38 -14.10
CA ARG A 232 -10.96 -13.00 -14.28
C ARG A 232 -11.09 -13.59 -15.68
N GLU A 233 -10.72 -12.85 -16.71
CA GLU A 233 -10.76 -13.31 -18.11
C GLU A 233 -9.84 -14.52 -18.34
N LEU A 234 -8.60 -14.47 -17.84
CA LEU A 234 -7.68 -15.61 -17.93
C LEU A 234 -8.20 -16.87 -17.23
N ASP A 235 -8.81 -16.71 -16.04
CA ASP A 235 -9.41 -17.82 -15.31
C ASP A 235 -10.66 -18.35 -16.08
N ALA A 236 -11.47 -17.48 -16.69
CA ALA A 236 -12.62 -17.88 -17.52
C ALA A 236 -12.21 -18.67 -18.78
N ASP A 237 -11.21 -18.18 -19.52
CA ASP A 237 -10.63 -18.89 -20.67
C ASP A 237 -10.00 -20.22 -20.26
N GLY A 238 -9.45 -20.28 -19.04
CA GLY A 238 -8.94 -21.51 -18.43
C GLY A 238 -10.04 -22.53 -18.18
N ILE A 239 -11.17 -22.09 -17.62
CA ILE A 239 -12.36 -22.93 -17.38
C ILE A 239 -12.88 -23.49 -18.71
N GLU A 240 -13.09 -22.64 -19.71
CA GLU A 240 -13.62 -23.07 -21.01
C GLU A 240 -12.73 -24.14 -21.67
N ARG A 241 -11.40 -23.95 -21.64
CA ARG A 241 -10.44 -24.93 -22.17
C ARG A 241 -10.48 -26.27 -21.43
N GLN A 242 -10.61 -26.23 -20.11
CA GLN A 242 -10.66 -27.44 -19.30
C GLN A 242 -12.01 -28.17 -19.41
N GLU A 243 -13.12 -27.44 -19.59
CA GLU A 243 -14.43 -28.05 -19.88
C GLU A 243 -14.43 -28.78 -21.22
N LYS A 244 -13.83 -28.17 -22.26
CA LYS A 244 -13.61 -28.86 -23.55
C LYS A 244 -12.76 -30.11 -23.39
N THR A 245 -11.69 -30.04 -22.60
CA THR A 245 -10.79 -31.18 -22.34
C THR A 245 -11.52 -32.31 -21.61
N LEU A 246 -12.35 -31.96 -20.61
CA LEU A 246 -13.19 -32.91 -19.89
C LEU A 246 -14.17 -33.63 -20.84
N GLN A 247 -14.84 -32.88 -21.71
CA GLN A 247 -15.79 -33.46 -22.67
C GLN A 247 -15.11 -34.41 -23.65
N ILE A 248 -13.91 -34.05 -24.15
CA ILE A 248 -13.11 -34.93 -25.02
C ILE A 248 -12.73 -36.22 -24.27
N ALA A 249 -12.27 -36.12 -23.02
CA ALA A 249 -11.87 -37.28 -22.24
C ALA A 249 -13.04 -38.24 -21.97
N ILE A 250 -14.23 -37.69 -21.65
CA ILE A 250 -15.46 -38.47 -21.49
C ILE A 250 -15.81 -39.19 -22.79
N ASN A 251 -15.80 -38.48 -23.93
CA ASN A 251 -16.15 -39.05 -25.23
C ASN A 251 -15.16 -40.12 -25.70
N ALA A 252 -13.89 -40.00 -25.34
CA ALA A 252 -12.85 -40.96 -25.65
C ALA A 252 -12.87 -42.20 -24.73
N GLY A 253 -13.74 -42.23 -23.70
CA GLY A 253 -13.78 -43.33 -22.74
C GLY A 253 -12.53 -43.42 -21.86
N GLU A 254 -11.91 -42.27 -21.54
CA GLU A 254 -10.73 -42.21 -20.70
C GLU A 254 -10.99 -42.77 -19.28
N PRO A 255 -9.95 -43.26 -18.57
CA PRO A 255 -10.10 -43.79 -17.22
C PRO A 255 -10.74 -42.78 -16.26
N ALA A 256 -11.52 -43.29 -15.30
CA ALA A 256 -12.24 -42.47 -14.34
C ALA A 256 -11.32 -41.57 -13.52
N GLU A 257 -10.12 -42.02 -13.15
CA GLU A 257 -9.17 -41.21 -12.39
C GLU A 257 -8.73 -39.96 -13.17
N LYS A 258 -8.54 -40.08 -14.49
CA LYS A 258 -8.16 -38.97 -15.36
C LYS A 258 -9.29 -37.96 -15.50
N ILE A 259 -10.52 -38.45 -15.68
CA ILE A 259 -11.73 -37.60 -15.74
C ILE A 259 -11.88 -36.82 -14.42
N GLU A 260 -11.69 -37.49 -13.29
CA GLU A 260 -11.83 -36.87 -11.97
C GLU A 260 -10.72 -35.84 -11.69
N ALA A 261 -9.48 -36.12 -12.11
CA ALA A 261 -8.40 -35.13 -12.03
C ALA A 261 -8.72 -33.83 -12.79
N ILE A 262 -9.33 -33.93 -13.99
CA ILE A 262 -9.76 -32.76 -14.76
C ILE A 262 -10.89 -32.01 -14.04
N ARG A 263 -11.87 -32.71 -13.46
CA ARG A 263 -12.95 -32.10 -12.67
C ARG A 263 -12.44 -31.34 -11.45
N ASN A 264 -11.51 -31.94 -10.69
CA ASN A 264 -10.89 -31.28 -9.55
C ASN A 264 -10.14 -30.00 -9.97
N HIS A 265 -9.42 -30.06 -11.10
CA HIS A 265 -8.77 -28.87 -11.63
C HIS A 265 -9.77 -27.78 -12.06
N LEU A 266 -10.89 -28.16 -12.68
CA LEU A 266 -11.99 -27.24 -13.01
C LEU A 266 -12.57 -26.57 -11.77
N GLU A 267 -12.77 -27.29 -10.68
CA GLU A 267 -13.28 -26.73 -9.43
C GLU A 267 -12.33 -25.66 -8.87
N ILE A 268 -11.02 -25.93 -8.88
CA ILE A 268 -10.00 -24.95 -8.47
C ILE A 268 -10.08 -23.67 -9.34
N LEU A 269 -10.18 -23.83 -10.66
CA LEU A 269 -10.30 -22.69 -11.58
C LEU A 269 -11.59 -21.89 -11.34
N ARG A 270 -12.73 -22.56 -11.14
CA ARG A 270 -14.01 -21.91 -10.80
C ARG A 270 -13.95 -21.17 -9.48
N GLY A 271 -13.28 -21.74 -8.47
CA GLY A 271 -13.02 -21.08 -7.20
C GLY A 271 -12.18 -19.81 -7.35
N ARG A 272 -11.11 -19.87 -8.16
CA ARG A 272 -10.27 -18.70 -8.48
C ARG A 272 -11.03 -17.62 -9.24
N HIS A 273 -11.78 -18.00 -10.27
CA HIS A 273 -12.62 -17.09 -11.06
C HIS A 273 -13.64 -16.37 -10.16
N SER A 274 -14.38 -17.13 -9.34
CA SER A 274 -15.34 -16.59 -8.38
C SER A 274 -14.68 -15.65 -7.35
N GLY A 275 -13.45 -15.95 -6.95
CA GLY A 275 -12.63 -15.06 -6.13
C GLY A 275 -12.33 -13.74 -6.82
N ALA A 276 -11.82 -13.80 -8.06
CA ALA A 276 -11.50 -12.61 -8.86
C ALA A 276 -12.74 -11.74 -9.13
N GLU A 277 -13.90 -12.34 -9.35
CA GLU A 277 -15.16 -11.63 -9.54
C GLU A 277 -15.58 -10.88 -8.27
N ARG A 278 -15.51 -11.51 -7.09
CA ARG A 278 -15.77 -10.84 -5.81
C ARG A 278 -14.77 -9.72 -5.56
N ASP A 279 -13.50 -9.91 -5.87
CA ASP A 279 -12.47 -8.88 -5.72
C ASP A 279 -12.76 -7.68 -6.63
N LEU A 280 -13.18 -7.93 -7.87
CA LEU A 280 -13.55 -6.89 -8.83
C LEU A 280 -14.82 -6.12 -8.39
N GLN A 281 -15.84 -6.82 -7.87
CA GLN A 281 -17.03 -6.19 -7.31
C GLN A 281 -16.67 -5.26 -6.16
N ARG A 282 -15.82 -5.71 -5.21
CA ARG A 282 -15.32 -4.86 -4.12
C ARG A 282 -14.54 -3.65 -4.66
N GLN A 283 -13.61 -3.88 -5.58
CA GLN A 283 -12.82 -2.80 -6.17
C GLN A 283 -13.70 -1.77 -6.89
N THR A 284 -14.77 -2.20 -7.57
CA THR A 284 -15.72 -1.30 -8.24
C THR A 284 -16.39 -0.33 -7.26
N VAL A 285 -16.71 -0.79 -6.05
CA VAL A 285 -17.26 0.07 -5.00
C VAL A 285 -16.28 1.16 -4.58
N LEU A 286 -15.00 0.81 -4.39
CA LEU A 286 -13.95 1.79 -4.10
C LEU A 286 -13.78 2.79 -5.26
N LEU A 287 -13.75 2.31 -6.50
CA LEU A 287 -13.59 3.18 -7.68
C LEU A 287 -14.73 4.18 -7.80
N ASN A 288 -15.98 3.73 -7.67
CA ASN A 288 -17.15 4.63 -7.71
C ASN A 288 -17.06 5.71 -6.63
N TRP A 289 -16.58 5.36 -5.43
CA TRP A 289 -16.38 6.33 -4.36
C TRP A 289 -15.27 7.34 -4.71
N ILE A 290 -14.11 6.87 -5.20
CA ILE A 290 -13.00 7.74 -5.62
C ILE A 290 -13.43 8.70 -6.74
N ASP A 291 -14.12 8.17 -7.74
CA ASP A 291 -14.59 8.93 -8.91
C ASP A 291 -15.57 10.04 -8.46
N GLY A 292 -16.36 9.80 -7.42
CA GLY A 292 -17.22 10.82 -6.80
C GLY A 292 -16.47 11.86 -5.95
N GLN A 293 -15.30 11.55 -5.40
CA GLN A 293 -14.53 12.49 -4.58
C GLN A 293 -13.81 13.56 -5.41
N LEU A 294 -13.35 13.24 -6.61
CA LEU A 294 -12.53 14.16 -7.41
C LEU A 294 -13.23 15.50 -7.75
N PRO A 295 -14.49 15.52 -8.20
CA PRO A 295 -15.23 16.77 -8.42
C PRO A 295 -15.41 17.61 -7.15
N MET A 296 -15.59 16.96 -6.00
CA MET A 296 -15.71 17.64 -4.70
C MET A 296 -14.40 18.33 -4.33
N ILE A 297 -13.26 17.62 -4.47
CA ILE A 297 -11.93 18.18 -4.22
C ILE A 297 -11.66 19.37 -5.15
N ALA A 298 -11.97 19.23 -6.43
CA ALA A 298 -11.79 20.33 -7.39
C ALA A 298 -12.58 21.58 -6.99
N SER A 299 -13.82 21.41 -6.51
CA SER A 299 -14.69 22.50 -6.04
C SER A 299 -14.13 23.19 -4.79
N GLU A 300 -13.61 22.43 -3.84
CA GLU A 300 -12.99 22.97 -2.60
C GLU A 300 -11.70 23.76 -2.90
N CYS A 301 -10.89 23.28 -3.84
CA CYS A 301 -9.69 23.98 -4.29
C CYS A 301 -10.02 25.32 -4.97
N GLN A 302 -11.11 25.39 -5.75
CA GLN A 302 -11.56 26.63 -6.38
C GLN A 302 -12.15 27.63 -5.36
N GLY A 303 -12.97 27.15 -4.42
CA GLY A 303 -13.60 28.00 -3.41
C GLY A 303 -12.58 28.71 -2.50
N SER A 304 -11.49 28.03 -2.16
CA SER A 304 -10.42 28.57 -1.31
C SER A 304 -9.70 29.78 -1.92
N LEU A 305 -9.67 29.92 -3.26
CA LEU A 305 -9.08 31.07 -3.94
C LEU A 305 -9.98 32.32 -3.94
N SER A 306 -11.28 32.16 -3.68
CA SER A 306 -12.25 33.26 -3.72
C SER A 306 -12.33 34.05 -2.41
N VAL A 307 -12.06 33.41 -1.26
CA VAL A 307 -12.19 34.02 0.07
C VAL A 307 -11.05 35.00 0.38
N THR A 308 -9.88 34.84 -0.25
CA THR A 308 -8.72 35.72 -0.02
C THR A 308 -8.80 37.07 -0.74
N ASN A 309 -9.77 37.27 -1.63
CA ASN A 309 -9.94 38.52 -2.38
C ASN A 309 -11.05 39.44 -1.84
N SER A 310 -11.74 39.05 -0.75
CA SER A 310 -12.91 39.79 -0.23
C SER A 310 -12.71 40.46 1.14
N THR A 311 -11.45 40.72 1.55
CA THR A 311 -11.10 41.42 2.80
C THR A 311 -10.13 42.60 2.60
N LYS A 312 -10.26 43.31 1.48
CA LYS A 312 -9.71 44.66 1.32
C LYS A 312 -10.84 45.61 0.94
N ASP A 313 -11.65 46.01 1.92
CA ASP A 313 -12.39 47.28 1.93
C ASP A 313 -13.17 47.42 3.23
N TYR A 314 -12.47 47.60 4.35
CA TYR A 314 -13.04 48.25 5.52
C TYR A 314 -12.00 49.15 6.19
N HIS A 315 -12.15 50.44 5.92
CA HIS A 315 -11.79 51.62 6.69
C HIS A 315 -10.46 51.68 7.46
N SER A 316 -9.56 52.52 6.94
CA SER A 316 -8.59 53.28 7.74
C SER A 316 -9.28 54.16 8.78
N PRO A 317 -8.83 54.16 10.04
CA PRO A 317 -8.87 55.33 10.89
C PRO A 317 -7.49 56.00 10.86
N SER A 318 -7.49 57.24 10.40
CA SER A 318 -6.42 58.19 10.61
C SER A 318 -6.05 58.27 12.10
N ASN A 319 -4.76 58.16 12.43
CA ASN A 319 -4.22 58.90 13.55
C ASN A 319 -2.77 59.29 13.30
N SER A 320 -2.60 60.60 13.20
CA SER A 320 -1.37 61.38 13.14
C SER A 320 -0.73 61.52 14.53
N ALA A 321 0.58 61.31 14.62
CA ALA A 321 1.57 62.15 15.34
C ALA A 321 2.90 61.36 15.42
N SER A 322 3.95 61.82 14.71
CA SER A 322 5.14 62.50 15.28
C SER A 322 6.03 61.59 16.16
N SER A 323 7.35 61.57 16.10
CA SER A 323 8.41 62.18 15.28
C SER A 323 9.72 61.56 15.80
N GLY A 324 10.73 61.35 14.95
CA GLY A 324 12.02 60.80 15.42
C GLY A 324 13.02 60.52 14.31
N LYS A 325 13.76 61.54 13.90
CA LYS A 325 14.85 61.53 12.90
C LYS A 325 16.16 60.94 13.46
N ARG A 326 16.86 60.11 12.66
CA ARG A 326 18.28 60.26 12.20
C ARG A 326 18.73 58.95 11.51
N LYS A 327 19.06 58.97 10.21
CA LYS A 327 20.41 59.16 9.56
C LYS A 327 21.39 58.04 9.95
N ARG A 328 22.16 57.37 9.07
CA ARG A 328 22.63 57.65 7.69
C ARG A 328 23.42 56.42 7.18
N SER A 329 23.37 56.19 5.85
CA SER A 329 24.46 55.73 4.95
C SER A 329 25.00 54.28 5.14
N THR A 330 25.46 53.51 4.14
CA THR A 330 26.10 53.81 2.85
C THR A 330 26.00 52.60 1.90
N GLU A 331 26.06 52.91 0.61
CA GLU A 331 26.26 52.17 -0.65
C GLU A 331 27.03 50.83 -0.63
N GLN A 332 26.64 49.91 -1.53
CA GLN A 332 27.43 49.42 -2.70
C GLN A 332 26.64 48.28 -3.39
N THR A 333 26.02 48.48 -4.56
CA THR A 333 26.56 48.34 -5.93
C THR A 333 27.22 47.00 -6.26
N GLY A 334 26.67 46.31 -7.27
CA GLY A 334 27.36 45.32 -8.09
C GLY A 334 26.59 44.02 -8.23
N ASP A 335 26.49 43.37 -9.37
CA ASP A 335 26.49 43.80 -10.78
C ASP A 335 25.84 42.61 -11.51
N VAL A 336 25.19 42.90 -12.63
CA VAL A 336 24.58 41.90 -13.51
C VAL A 336 25.67 41.33 -14.39
N ASP A 337 25.75 40.00 -14.54
CA ASP A 337 26.30 39.45 -15.77
C ASP A 337 25.45 38.30 -16.31
N TYR A 338 25.10 38.46 -17.58
CA TYR A 338 24.18 37.66 -18.38
C TYR A 338 24.84 37.46 -19.74
N SER A 339 25.67 36.44 -19.86
CA SER A 339 26.15 35.84 -21.13
C SER A 339 26.94 34.58 -20.74
N ASP A 340 26.92 33.44 -21.44
CA ASP A 340 27.12 33.26 -22.87
C ASP A 340 26.69 31.81 -23.26
N ARG A 341 25.82 31.66 -24.26
CA ARG A 341 26.07 31.07 -25.60
C ARG A 341 26.65 29.64 -25.71
N ARG A 342 25.87 28.88 -26.50
CA ARG A 342 26.24 28.05 -27.67
C ARG A 342 27.00 26.74 -27.44
N GLY A 343 26.38 25.69 -27.96
CA GLY A 343 27.03 24.44 -28.35
C GLY A 343 26.10 23.58 -29.20
N ILE A 344 25.72 24.09 -30.37
CA ILE A 344 25.21 23.27 -31.50
C ILE A 344 26.43 22.54 -32.07
N ILE A 345 26.43 21.22 -32.09
CA ILE A 345 27.20 20.44 -33.07
C ILE A 345 26.25 19.35 -33.62
N ALA A 346 26.33 19.24 -34.94
CA ALA A 346 25.50 18.49 -35.88
C ALA A 346 25.54 16.97 -35.69
#